data_AF-A0A931II07-F1
#
_entry.id   AF-A0A931II07-F1
#
_cell.length_a   1.000
_cell.length_b   1.000
_cell.length_c   1.000
_cell.angle_alpha   90.00
_cell.angle_beta   90.00
_cell.angle_gamma   90.00
#
_symmetry.space_group_name_H-M   'P 1'
#
loop_
_entity.id
_entity.type
_entity.pdbx_description
1 polymer ?
#
loop_
_entity_poly.entity_id
_entity_poly.type
_entity_poly.pdbx_seq_one_letter_code
_entity_poly.pdbx_strand_id
1 'polypeptide(L)'
;MDIIGLRTSHLSTHSCINLKILRTAGAAWLEGDAVSTIALAEAAATARCRRGSECCTALASLQLALLLTNLRCTDEARRAVRQAAATIDDPAITSVTALVRAKIALCEGSFDEADDLCDTGMGATADPRLASWAPIGNMVRALTAMRRGAVATMIRYADQLKEDVIFGRDTFPWNSPAWLVVQIIEAEKGWEVAVPLARRLLDSESSTRRLLLSEPTAASFLVRILLRADEREPAQRARHCAAVLAEQNPEFHVLSAASLHLEGLLEKDVGLLKQTATSDCDAWTLALMNEDIGDLLAEDSREFRQACAHYETAMRSYAEAGSPRDSSRVRSKLRPHNTSMAAARFWPNSRIPVLTDTEYAVAELVAGGLTNAEVAGKMFLSRHTVAFHLRKIFQKVGAKSRIELAVMWKQLVAREGLDVAGGEPLTQVS
;
A
#
# COMPACT_ATOMS: atom_id res chain seq x y z
N MET A 1 -19.41 18.80 13.52
CA MET A 1 -18.55 17.99 12.64
C MET A 1 -19.44 17.28 11.64
N ASP A 2 -19.42 17.75 10.39
CA ASP A 2 -20.12 17.11 9.27
C ASP A 2 -19.36 15.84 8.86
N ILE A 3 -19.65 14.71 9.52
CA ILE A 3 -18.92 13.44 9.41
C ILE A 3 -19.24 12.67 8.11
N ILE A 4 -19.79 13.29 7.07
CA ILE A 4 -20.17 12.53 5.87
C ILE A 4 -19.83 13.32 4.62
N GLY A 5 -19.04 12.66 3.77
CA GLY A 5 -18.80 12.97 2.38
C GLY A 5 -20.04 13.01 1.48
N LEU A 6 -21.12 13.62 1.95
CA LEU A 6 -22.27 14.07 1.19
C LEU A 6 -22.58 15.48 1.70
N ARG A 7 -21.84 16.49 1.20
CA ARG A 7 -22.34 17.88 1.23
C ARG A 7 -23.54 17.96 0.30
N THR A 8 -24.67 17.44 0.77
CA THR A 8 -25.95 17.58 0.11
C THR A 8 -26.62 18.79 0.75
N SER A 9 -26.18 19.98 0.35
CA SER A 9 -26.80 21.26 0.75
C SER A 9 -28.31 21.32 0.44
N HIS A 10 -28.88 20.34 -0.28
CA HIS A 10 -30.29 20.22 -0.60
C HIS A 10 -31.02 18.99 -0.04
N LEU A 11 -30.35 18.08 0.69
CA LEU A 11 -31.02 16.95 1.35
C LEU A 11 -30.83 17.07 2.85
N SER A 12 -31.89 17.41 3.59
CA SER A 12 -31.80 17.47 5.05
C SER A 12 -31.31 16.11 5.58
N THR A 13 -30.09 16.11 6.13
CA THR A 13 -29.30 14.93 6.50
C THR A 13 -29.88 14.16 7.70
N HIS A 14 -31.01 14.64 8.25
CA HIS A 14 -31.73 14.03 9.37
C HIS A 14 -32.75 12.95 8.95
N SER A 15 -33.07 12.79 7.65
CA SER A 15 -34.15 11.87 7.24
C SER A 15 -33.75 10.71 6.31
N CYS A 16 -32.48 10.57 5.93
CA CYS A 16 -32.02 9.39 5.16
C CYS A 16 -31.67 8.24 6.11
N ILE A 17 -32.35 7.10 5.98
CA ILE A 17 -32.15 5.94 6.85
C ILE A 17 -30.78 5.28 6.61
N ASN A 18 -30.35 5.12 5.36
CA ASN A 18 -29.05 4.53 5.00
C ASN A 18 -27.92 5.32 5.65
N LEU A 19 -27.99 6.66 5.56
CA LEU A 19 -27.02 7.56 6.16
C LEU A 19 -26.98 7.46 7.68
N LYS A 20 -28.14 7.34 8.33
CA LYS A 20 -28.23 7.17 9.79
C LYS A 20 -27.59 5.85 10.22
N ILE A 21 -27.85 4.76 9.50
CA ILE A 21 -27.25 3.46 9.78
C ILE A 21 -25.73 3.51 9.56
N LEU A 22 -25.24 4.12 8.47
CA LEU A 22 -23.81 4.28 8.23
C LEU A 22 -23.10 5.14 9.29
N ARG A 23 -23.77 6.14 9.88
CA ARG A 23 -23.22 6.88 11.04
C ARG A 23 -23.02 5.96 12.24
N THR A 24 -24.00 5.11 12.53
CA THR A 24 -23.91 4.13 13.61
C THR A 24 -22.81 3.10 13.33
N ALA A 25 -22.72 2.62 12.09
CA ALA A 25 -21.61 1.75 11.66
C ALA A 25 -20.26 2.44 11.86
N GLY A 26 -20.15 3.72 11.51
CA GLY A 26 -18.93 4.51 11.70
C GLY A 26 -18.52 4.61 13.17
N ALA A 27 -19.48 4.76 14.08
CA ALA A 27 -19.20 4.75 15.51
C ALA A 27 -18.71 3.37 15.99
N ALA A 28 -19.37 2.28 15.58
CA ALA A 28 -18.95 0.91 15.93
C ALA A 28 -17.52 0.62 15.46
N TRP A 29 -17.16 1.05 14.25
CA TRP A 29 -15.81 0.89 13.71
C TRP A 29 -14.76 1.67 14.48
N LEU A 30 -15.07 2.90 14.87
CA LEU A 30 -14.17 3.68 15.71
C LEU A 30 -13.93 3.04 17.09
N GLU A 31 -14.87 2.23 17.56
CA GLU A 31 -14.74 1.43 18.79
C GLU A 31 -14.06 0.07 18.58
N GLY A 32 -13.86 -0.37 17.33
CA GLY A 32 -13.19 -1.65 17.03
C GLY A 32 -14.13 -2.82 16.78
N ASP A 33 -15.44 -2.58 16.75
CA ASP A 33 -16.45 -3.60 16.47
C ASP A 33 -16.69 -3.69 14.95
N ALA A 34 -15.79 -4.38 14.24
CA ALA A 34 -15.85 -4.54 12.80
C ALA A 34 -17.02 -5.44 12.37
N VAL A 35 -17.38 -6.44 13.20
CA VAL A 35 -18.52 -7.34 12.96
C VAL A 35 -19.83 -6.56 12.92
N SER A 36 -20.15 -5.79 13.96
CA SER A 36 -21.35 -4.96 13.98
C SER A 36 -21.32 -3.87 12.91
N THR A 37 -20.13 -3.33 12.62
CA THR A 37 -19.95 -2.35 11.54
C THR A 37 -20.39 -2.92 10.20
N ILE A 38 -19.94 -4.13 9.84
CA ILE A 38 -20.32 -4.78 8.58
C ILE A 38 -21.81 -5.07 8.56
N ALA A 39 -22.38 -5.65 9.63
CA ALA A 39 -23.81 -5.93 9.70
C ALA A 39 -24.67 -4.66 9.52
N LEU A 40 -24.25 -3.55 10.12
CA LEU A 40 -24.91 -2.25 9.93
C LEU A 40 -24.73 -1.72 8.49
N ALA A 41 -23.54 -1.85 7.90
CA ALA A 41 -23.28 -1.43 6.53
C ALA A 41 -24.09 -2.26 5.51
N GLU A 42 -24.26 -3.57 5.73
CA GLU A 42 -25.14 -4.45 4.93
C GLU A 42 -26.61 -4.05 5.07
N ALA A 43 -27.07 -3.75 6.28
CA ALA A 43 -28.41 -3.22 6.51
C ALA A 43 -28.60 -1.87 5.79
N ALA A 44 -27.59 -0.99 5.78
CA ALA A 44 -27.63 0.25 5.02
C ALA A 44 -27.64 0.02 3.50
N ALA A 45 -26.90 -0.97 3.00
CA ALA A 45 -26.83 -1.35 1.59
C ALA A 45 -28.12 -1.96 1.05
N THR A 46 -29.00 -2.46 1.92
CA THR A 46 -30.30 -3.07 1.55
C THR A 46 -31.50 -2.21 1.95
N ALA A 47 -31.31 -1.19 2.79
CA ALA A 47 -32.37 -0.28 3.20
C ALA A 47 -32.93 0.53 2.02
N ARG A 48 -34.25 0.60 1.93
CA ARG A 48 -34.95 1.47 0.97
C ARG A 48 -35.05 2.89 1.51
N CYS A 49 -34.48 3.83 0.75
CA CYS A 49 -34.58 5.25 1.10
C CYS A 49 -36.02 5.73 0.98
N ARG A 50 -36.60 6.26 2.07
CA ARG A 50 -37.99 6.78 2.09
C ARG A 50 -38.21 7.98 1.15
N ARG A 51 -37.14 8.62 0.68
CA ARG A 51 -37.19 9.71 -0.31
C ARG A 51 -37.24 9.21 -1.76
N GLY A 52 -37.24 7.90 -1.98
CA GLY A 52 -37.30 7.29 -3.32
C GLY A 52 -36.01 7.38 -4.14
N SER A 53 -34.90 7.90 -3.57
CA SER A 53 -33.61 7.93 -4.26
C SER A 53 -32.84 6.63 -4.01
N GLU A 54 -32.63 5.88 -5.08
CA GLU A 54 -31.80 4.67 -5.13
C GLU A 54 -30.30 4.95 -4.96
N CYS A 55 -29.87 6.20 -5.18
CA CYS A 55 -28.48 6.64 -4.98
C CYS A 55 -27.99 6.38 -3.54
N CYS A 56 -28.83 6.58 -2.52
CA CYS A 56 -28.41 6.37 -1.12
C CYS A 56 -28.07 4.90 -0.84
N THR A 57 -28.84 3.99 -1.43
CA THR A 57 -28.63 2.53 -1.30
C THR A 57 -27.37 2.12 -2.05
N ALA A 58 -27.18 2.59 -3.28
CA ALA A 58 -25.97 2.33 -4.07
C ALA A 58 -24.70 2.84 -3.37
N LEU A 59 -24.71 4.07 -2.85
CA LEU A 59 -23.57 4.61 -2.10
C LEU A 59 -23.29 3.84 -0.81
N ALA A 60 -24.32 3.35 -0.12
CA ALA A 60 -24.14 2.50 1.06
C ALA A 60 -23.49 1.15 0.70
N SER A 61 -23.89 0.53 -0.42
CA SER A 61 -23.23 -0.66 -0.95
C SER A 61 -21.75 -0.41 -1.30
N LEU A 62 -21.43 0.76 -1.87
CA LEU A 62 -20.04 1.13 -2.17
C LEU A 62 -19.22 1.38 -0.90
N GLN A 63 -19.81 1.92 0.16
CA GLN A 63 -19.17 2.08 1.47
C GLN A 63 -18.90 0.73 2.14
N LEU A 64 -19.87 -0.20 2.07
CA LEU A 64 -19.68 -1.59 2.51
C LEU A 64 -18.51 -2.26 1.77
N ALA A 65 -18.40 -2.05 0.46
CA ALA A 65 -17.28 -2.60 -0.31
C ALA A 65 -15.91 -2.08 0.18
N LEU A 66 -15.79 -0.79 0.52
CA LEU A 66 -14.55 -0.22 1.04
C LEU A 66 -14.15 -0.82 2.40
N LEU A 67 -15.13 -1.03 3.28
CA LEU A 67 -14.97 -1.69 4.58
C LEU A 67 -14.43 -3.11 4.42
N LEU A 68 -15.10 -3.91 3.59
CA LEU A 68 -14.73 -5.29 3.30
C LEU A 68 -13.33 -5.37 2.66
N THR A 69 -12.96 -4.39 1.82
CA THR A 69 -11.63 -4.31 1.22
C THR A 69 -10.53 -4.11 2.26
N ASN A 70 -10.76 -3.29 3.31
CA ASN A 70 -9.79 -3.12 4.39
C ASN A 70 -9.55 -4.42 5.16
N LEU A 71 -10.60 -5.20 5.33
CA LEU A 71 -10.58 -6.48 6.05
C LEU A 71 -10.19 -7.67 5.15
N ARG A 72 -9.78 -7.41 3.91
CA ARG A 72 -9.38 -8.40 2.89
C ARG A 72 -10.49 -9.37 2.46
N CYS A 73 -11.75 -9.02 2.68
CA CYS A 73 -12.93 -9.72 2.18
C CYS A 73 -13.27 -9.25 0.75
N THR A 74 -12.36 -9.46 -0.22
CA THR A 74 -12.46 -8.86 -1.56
C THR A 74 -13.60 -9.44 -2.40
N ASP A 75 -13.98 -10.70 -2.17
CA ASP A 75 -15.12 -11.32 -2.87
C ASP A 75 -16.46 -10.76 -2.41
N GLU A 76 -16.63 -10.55 -1.12
CA GLU A 76 -17.76 -9.83 -0.51
C GLU A 76 -17.79 -8.39 -1.03
N ALA A 77 -16.63 -7.71 -1.07
CA ALA A 77 -16.53 -6.34 -1.57
C ALA A 77 -16.99 -6.23 -3.03
N ARG A 78 -16.58 -7.18 -3.89
CA ARG A 78 -17.06 -7.29 -5.28
C ARG A 78 -18.57 -7.52 -5.37
N ARG A 79 -19.14 -8.34 -4.48
CA ARG A 79 -20.60 -8.54 -4.42
C ARG A 79 -21.31 -7.23 -4.09
N ALA A 80 -20.82 -6.47 -3.12
CA ALA A 80 -21.37 -5.16 -2.76
C ALA A 80 -21.25 -4.13 -3.90
N VAL A 81 -20.14 -4.14 -4.66
CA VAL A 81 -19.98 -3.33 -5.88
C VAL A 81 -21.03 -3.69 -6.94
N ARG A 82 -21.24 -4.98 -7.22
CA ARG A 82 -22.26 -5.44 -8.17
C ARG A 82 -23.67 -5.03 -7.74
N GLN A 83 -23.96 -5.10 -6.44
CA GLN A 83 -25.23 -4.64 -5.88
C GLN A 83 -25.43 -3.14 -6.12
N ALA A 84 -24.40 -2.31 -5.90
CA ALA A 84 -24.49 -0.87 -6.15
C ALA A 84 -24.85 -0.57 -7.62
N ALA A 85 -24.14 -1.22 -8.56
CA ALA A 85 -24.36 -1.04 -9.99
C ALA A 85 -25.75 -1.52 -10.46
N ALA A 86 -26.29 -2.57 -9.83
CA ALA A 86 -27.64 -3.06 -10.11
C ALA A 86 -28.75 -2.18 -9.52
N THR A 87 -28.41 -1.29 -8.57
CA THR A 87 -29.40 -0.46 -7.87
C THR A 87 -29.84 0.73 -8.73
N ILE A 88 -28.92 1.34 -9.50
CA ILE A 88 -29.21 2.55 -10.28
C ILE A 88 -28.23 2.69 -11.45
N ASP A 89 -28.77 3.07 -12.61
CA ASP A 89 -27.97 3.50 -13.77
C ASP A 89 -27.76 5.02 -13.72
N ASP A 90 -26.74 5.46 -12.97
CA ASP A 90 -26.40 6.87 -12.77
C ASP A 90 -24.90 7.08 -13.01
N PRO A 91 -24.49 7.99 -13.93
CA PRO A 91 -23.07 8.19 -14.26
C PRO A 91 -22.20 8.62 -13.07
N ALA A 92 -22.77 9.33 -12.10
CA ALA A 92 -22.08 9.76 -10.90
C ALA A 92 -21.79 8.55 -10.00
N ILE A 93 -22.76 7.64 -9.85
CA ILE A 93 -22.56 6.35 -9.17
C ILE A 93 -21.54 5.49 -9.91
N THR A 94 -21.63 5.35 -11.23
CA THR A 94 -20.64 4.60 -12.04
C THR A 94 -19.21 5.09 -11.80
N SER A 95 -19.02 6.40 -11.70
CA SER A 95 -17.70 7.00 -11.47
C SER A 95 -17.17 6.70 -10.06
N VAL A 96 -18.03 6.78 -9.04
CA VAL A 96 -17.65 6.39 -7.68
C VAL A 96 -17.38 4.89 -7.58
N THR A 97 -18.18 4.07 -8.28
CA THR A 97 -17.95 2.62 -8.40
C THR A 97 -16.58 2.32 -8.96
N ALA A 98 -16.10 3.09 -9.95
CA ALA A 98 -14.74 2.94 -10.49
C ALA A 98 -13.67 3.18 -9.42
N LEU A 99 -13.78 4.22 -8.57
CA LEU A 99 -12.84 4.46 -7.46
C LEU A 99 -12.82 3.32 -6.44
N VAL A 100 -13.98 2.75 -6.10
CA VAL A 100 -14.05 1.61 -5.17
C VAL A 100 -13.44 0.36 -5.79
N ARG A 101 -13.73 0.08 -7.06
CA ARG A 101 -13.09 -1.02 -7.79
C ARG A 101 -11.58 -0.84 -7.90
N ALA A 102 -11.11 0.39 -8.10
CA ALA A 102 -9.68 0.68 -8.14
C ALA A 102 -9.00 0.29 -6.82
N LYS A 103 -9.64 0.57 -5.68
CA LYS A 103 -9.13 0.16 -4.37
C LYS A 103 -9.14 -1.37 -4.18
N ILE A 104 -10.16 -2.06 -4.67
CA ILE A 104 -10.19 -3.54 -4.66
C ILE A 104 -9.04 -4.09 -5.50
N ALA A 105 -8.88 -3.60 -6.74
CA ALA A 105 -7.80 -4.00 -7.64
C ALA A 105 -6.42 -3.76 -7.01
N LEU A 106 -6.22 -2.63 -6.34
CA LEU A 106 -5.01 -2.33 -5.58
C LEU A 106 -4.74 -3.35 -4.47
N CYS A 107 -5.78 -3.73 -3.71
CA CYS A 107 -5.69 -4.73 -2.65
C CYS A 107 -5.29 -6.12 -3.19
N GLU A 108 -5.61 -6.40 -4.45
CA GLU A 108 -5.32 -7.66 -5.13
C GLU A 108 -4.02 -7.66 -5.94
N GLY A 109 -3.31 -6.53 -5.96
CA GLY A 109 -2.06 -6.37 -6.71
C GLY A 109 -2.25 -6.05 -8.19
N SER A 110 -3.47 -5.78 -8.65
CA SER A 110 -3.78 -5.40 -10.04
C SER A 110 -3.61 -3.89 -10.28
N PHE A 111 -2.36 -3.40 -10.27
CA PHE A 111 -2.06 -1.95 -10.32
C PHE A 111 -2.46 -1.26 -11.63
N ASP A 112 -2.33 -1.92 -12.78
CA ASP A 112 -2.76 -1.33 -14.06
C ASP A 112 -4.27 -1.11 -14.07
N GLU A 113 -5.04 -2.12 -13.66
CA GLU A 113 -6.50 -1.98 -13.51
C GLU A 113 -6.84 -0.90 -12.48
N ALA A 114 -6.11 -0.83 -11.36
CA ALA A 114 -6.32 0.18 -10.33
C ALA A 114 -6.09 1.61 -10.86
N ASP A 115 -5.06 1.83 -11.67
CA ASP A 115 -4.77 3.13 -12.29
C ASP A 115 -5.84 3.51 -13.32
N ASP A 116 -6.22 2.60 -14.23
CA ASP A 116 -7.26 2.83 -15.26
C ASP A 116 -8.63 3.16 -14.64
N LEU A 117 -9.00 2.43 -13.58
CA LEU A 117 -10.24 2.68 -12.83
C LEU A 117 -10.18 4.00 -12.06
N CYS A 118 -9.02 4.36 -11.52
CA CYS A 118 -8.83 5.67 -10.89
C CYS A 118 -9.00 6.80 -11.89
N ASP A 119 -8.41 6.70 -13.09
CA ASP A 119 -8.53 7.71 -14.13
C ASP A 119 -10.00 7.93 -14.52
N THR A 120 -10.76 6.84 -14.64
CA THR A 120 -12.20 6.86 -14.90
C THR A 120 -12.97 7.56 -13.77
N GLY A 121 -12.70 7.19 -12.51
CA GLY A 121 -13.45 7.70 -11.37
C GLY A 121 -13.12 9.13 -10.94
N MET A 122 -11.87 9.55 -11.11
CA MET A 122 -11.38 10.84 -10.62
C MET A 122 -12.02 12.04 -11.34
N GLY A 123 -12.39 11.90 -12.62
CA GLY A 123 -13.03 12.97 -13.38
C GLY A 123 -14.33 13.47 -12.76
N ALA A 124 -15.12 12.57 -12.16
CA ALA A 124 -16.39 12.92 -11.52
C ALA A 124 -16.23 13.64 -10.16
N THR A 125 -15.04 13.56 -9.55
CA THR A 125 -14.79 14.17 -8.23
C THR A 125 -14.68 15.69 -8.26
N ALA A 126 -14.65 16.29 -9.47
CA ALA A 126 -14.82 17.72 -9.66
C ALA A 126 -16.24 18.21 -9.25
N ASP A 127 -17.23 17.32 -9.23
CA ASP A 127 -18.55 17.61 -8.66
C ASP A 127 -18.44 17.74 -7.12
N PRO A 128 -18.84 18.89 -6.53
CA PRO A 128 -18.83 19.08 -5.08
C PRO A 128 -19.60 18.01 -4.28
N ARG A 129 -20.58 17.34 -4.90
CA ARG A 129 -21.36 16.25 -4.28
C ARG A 129 -20.55 14.97 -4.11
N LEU A 130 -19.53 14.77 -4.95
CA LEU A 130 -18.67 13.57 -4.99
C LEU A 130 -17.22 13.83 -4.57
N ALA A 131 -16.85 15.09 -4.32
CA ALA A 131 -15.48 15.48 -3.96
C ALA A 131 -14.91 14.71 -2.75
N SER A 132 -15.76 14.23 -1.84
CA SER A 132 -15.38 13.38 -0.70
C SER A 132 -14.84 12.00 -1.06
N TRP A 133 -15.03 11.54 -2.30
CA TRP A 133 -14.52 10.27 -2.79
C TRP A 133 -13.12 10.41 -3.41
N ALA A 134 -12.69 11.63 -3.72
CA ALA A 134 -11.36 11.91 -4.29
C ALA A 134 -10.18 11.33 -3.47
N PRO A 135 -10.19 11.35 -2.12
CA PRO A 135 -9.09 10.78 -1.34
C PRO A 135 -8.84 9.30 -1.59
N ILE A 136 -9.86 8.53 -2.01
CA ILE A 136 -9.69 7.12 -2.36
C ILE A 136 -8.79 7.01 -3.59
N GLY A 137 -9.10 7.76 -4.65
CA GLY A 137 -8.27 7.76 -5.86
C GLY A 137 -6.88 8.33 -5.63
N ASN A 138 -6.75 9.35 -4.78
CA ASN A 138 -5.43 9.87 -4.36
C ASN A 138 -4.61 8.81 -3.64
N MET A 139 -5.23 8.05 -2.73
CA MET A 139 -4.58 6.96 -2.00
C MET A 139 -4.16 5.82 -2.92
N VAL A 140 -5.04 5.40 -3.84
CA VAL A 140 -4.71 4.36 -4.82
C VAL A 140 -3.51 4.78 -5.67
N ARG A 141 -3.56 5.97 -6.28
CA ARG A 141 -2.46 6.47 -7.12
C ARG A 141 -1.16 6.68 -6.34
N ALA A 142 -1.24 7.13 -5.09
CA ALA A 142 -0.07 7.24 -4.21
C ALA A 142 0.57 5.88 -3.94
N LEU A 143 -0.24 4.87 -3.61
CA LEU A 143 0.25 3.54 -3.31
C LEU A 143 0.79 2.85 -4.56
N THR A 144 0.09 2.94 -5.70
CA THR A 144 0.57 2.43 -6.99
C THR A 144 1.92 3.05 -7.36
N ALA A 145 2.04 4.39 -7.28
CA ALA A 145 3.29 5.08 -7.56
C ALA A 145 4.41 4.64 -6.61
N MET A 146 4.11 4.46 -5.32
CA MET A 146 5.09 3.99 -4.34
C MET A 146 5.57 2.56 -4.66
N ARG A 147 4.64 1.63 -4.95
CA ARG A 147 4.93 0.21 -5.24
C ARG A 147 5.74 0.06 -6.53
N ARG A 148 5.40 0.85 -7.56
CA ARG A 148 6.13 0.90 -8.84
C ARG A 148 7.47 1.63 -8.78
N GLY A 149 7.77 2.32 -7.67
CA GLY A 149 8.99 3.11 -7.53
C GLY A 149 8.97 4.44 -8.27
N ALA A 150 7.81 4.93 -8.72
CA ALA A 150 7.68 6.20 -9.45
C ALA A 150 7.82 7.42 -8.51
N VAL A 151 9.04 7.72 -8.08
CA VAL A 151 9.37 8.68 -7.01
C VAL A 151 8.73 10.07 -7.23
N ALA A 152 8.79 10.61 -8.44
CA ALA A 152 8.22 11.93 -8.74
C ALA A 152 6.69 11.97 -8.56
N THR A 153 6.01 10.90 -8.97
CA THR A 153 4.56 10.75 -8.84
C THR A 153 4.17 10.53 -7.37
N MET A 154 4.96 9.75 -6.64
CA MET A 154 4.80 9.48 -5.21
C MET A 154 4.82 10.77 -4.39
N ILE A 155 5.80 11.66 -4.59
CA ILE A 155 5.91 12.93 -3.84
C ILE A 155 4.69 13.82 -4.08
N ARG A 156 4.25 13.96 -5.33
CA ARG A 156 3.05 14.76 -5.66
C ARG A 156 1.81 14.28 -4.90
N TYR A 157 1.57 12.98 -4.88
CA TYR A 157 0.41 12.45 -4.17
C TYR A 157 0.56 12.47 -2.66
N ALA A 158 1.78 12.41 -2.10
CA ALA A 158 1.96 12.62 -0.67
C ALA A 158 1.48 14.00 -0.20
N ASP A 159 1.73 15.05 -0.98
CA ASP A 159 1.22 16.38 -0.65
C ASP A 159 -0.30 16.43 -0.75
N GLN A 160 -0.88 15.80 -1.77
CA GLN A 160 -2.34 15.69 -1.89
C GLN A 160 -2.97 14.93 -0.71
N LEU A 161 -2.36 13.84 -0.27
CA LEU A 161 -2.83 13.07 0.90
C LEU A 161 -2.71 13.86 2.20
N LYS A 162 -1.63 14.63 2.37
CA LYS A 162 -1.49 15.54 3.53
C LYS A 162 -2.62 16.56 3.55
N GLU A 163 -2.94 17.18 2.40
CA GLU A 163 -4.08 18.09 2.31
C GLU A 163 -5.40 17.40 2.64
N ASP A 164 -5.62 16.18 2.14
CA ASP A 164 -6.82 15.42 2.43
C ASP A 164 -6.99 15.18 3.93
N VAL A 165 -5.91 14.82 4.64
CA VAL A 165 -5.92 14.64 6.11
C VAL A 165 -6.09 15.97 6.85
N ILE A 166 -5.34 17.01 6.48
CA ILE A 166 -5.36 18.32 7.17
C ILE A 166 -6.74 18.98 7.07
N PHE A 167 -7.37 18.90 5.90
CA PHE A 167 -8.67 19.51 5.65
C PHE A 167 -9.85 18.57 5.98
N GLY A 168 -9.58 17.40 6.56
CA GLY A 168 -10.61 16.42 6.93
C GLY A 168 -11.45 15.94 5.74
N ARG A 169 -10.83 15.84 4.55
CA ARG A 169 -11.47 15.35 3.32
C ARG A 169 -11.54 13.83 3.28
N ASP A 170 -10.78 13.15 4.13
CA ASP A 170 -10.84 11.72 4.49
C ASP A 170 -12.15 11.35 5.22
N THR A 171 -13.26 11.84 4.67
CA THR A 171 -14.60 11.96 5.26
C THR A 171 -15.33 10.64 5.54
N PHE A 172 -14.62 9.50 5.49
CA PHE A 172 -15.15 8.20 5.89
C PHE A 172 -14.22 7.53 6.91
N PRO A 173 -14.74 7.06 8.06
CA PRO A 173 -13.93 6.56 9.18
C PRO A 173 -13.10 5.32 8.83
N TRP A 174 -13.40 4.67 7.69
CA TRP A 174 -12.75 3.44 7.24
C TRP A 174 -11.39 3.68 6.60
N ASN A 175 -11.12 4.86 6.04
CA ASN A 175 -9.94 5.09 5.20
C ASN A 175 -9.10 6.22 5.78
N SER A 176 -7.94 5.87 6.35
CA SER A 176 -6.93 6.85 6.75
C SER A 176 -5.69 6.69 5.88
N PRO A 177 -5.31 7.69 5.06
CA PRO A 177 -4.08 7.62 4.26
C PRO A 177 -2.84 8.01 5.07
N ALA A 178 -2.96 8.32 6.36
CA ALA A 178 -1.88 8.89 7.15
C ALA A 178 -0.65 7.95 7.25
N TRP A 179 -0.87 6.63 7.30
CA TRP A 179 0.21 5.64 7.27
C TRP A 179 1.01 5.67 5.97
N LEU A 180 0.34 5.95 4.84
CA LEU A 180 0.97 6.01 3.53
C LEU A 180 1.88 7.24 3.42
N VAL A 181 1.48 8.36 4.04
CA VAL A 181 2.36 9.53 4.15
C VAL A 181 3.65 9.19 4.90
N VAL A 182 3.58 8.40 5.98
CA VAL A 182 4.78 7.96 6.71
C VAL A 182 5.66 7.04 5.87
N GLN A 183 5.05 6.10 5.16
CA GLN A 183 5.76 5.20 4.24
C GLN A 183 6.46 5.96 3.10
N ILE A 184 5.81 6.97 2.52
CA ILE A 184 6.40 7.81 1.47
C ILE A 184 7.57 8.63 2.03
N ILE A 185 7.43 9.19 3.24
CA ILE A 185 8.52 9.95 3.89
C ILE A 185 9.71 9.04 4.19
N GLU A 186 9.48 7.82 4.67
CA GLU A 186 10.55 6.84 4.87
C GLU A 186 11.26 6.52 3.55
N ALA A 187 10.49 6.28 2.49
CA ALA A 187 11.01 5.98 1.16
C ALA A 187 11.84 7.13 0.56
N GLU A 188 11.46 8.39 0.82
CA GLU A 188 12.13 9.57 0.29
C GLU A 188 13.33 10.01 1.14
N LYS A 189 13.19 9.98 2.48
CA LYS A 189 14.08 10.68 3.41
C LYS A 189 14.74 9.77 4.45
N GLY A 190 14.40 8.48 4.47
CA GLY A 190 14.90 7.51 5.44
C GLY A 190 13.99 7.39 6.67
N TRP A 191 14.16 6.28 7.38
CA TRP A 191 13.32 5.91 8.52
C TRP A 191 13.46 6.87 9.70
N GLU A 192 14.64 7.44 9.91
CA GLU A 192 14.93 8.38 11.00
C GLU A 192 13.99 9.60 10.96
N VAL A 193 13.68 10.08 9.75
CA VAL A 193 12.76 11.20 9.52
C VAL A 193 11.29 10.78 9.71
N ALA A 194 10.98 9.51 9.48
CA ALA A 194 9.63 8.96 9.61
C ALA A 194 9.24 8.62 11.06
N VAL A 195 10.20 8.31 11.95
CA VAL A 195 9.95 7.90 13.35
C VAL A 195 8.99 8.84 14.10
N PRO A 196 9.18 10.18 14.09
CA PRO A 196 8.29 11.06 14.83
C PRO A 196 6.83 10.98 14.36
N LEU A 197 6.60 10.73 13.06
CA LEU A 197 5.26 10.59 12.51
C LEU A 197 4.66 9.23 12.85
N ALA A 198 5.46 8.17 12.79
CA ALA A 198 5.05 6.83 13.22
C ALA A 198 4.62 6.82 14.69
N ARG A 199 5.40 7.47 15.56
CA ARG A 199 5.07 7.66 16.98
C ARG A 199 3.71 8.35 17.13
N ARG A 200 3.46 9.42 16.38
CA ARG A 200 2.19 10.18 16.43
C ARG A 200 0.99 9.38 15.94
N LEU A 201 1.16 8.49 14.97
CA LEU A 201 0.08 7.58 14.55
C LEU A 201 -0.25 6.54 15.62
N LEU A 202 0.75 6.11 16.39
CA LEU A 202 0.63 5.09 17.42
C LEU A 202 0.59 5.66 18.86
N ASP A 203 0.31 6.96 18.99
CA ASP A 203 0.36 7.71 20.27
C ASP A 203 -0.82 7.37 21.20
N SER A 204 -1.97 7.01 20.61
CA SER A 204 -3.20 6.71 21.34
C SER A 204 -3.82 5.40 20.87
N GLU A 205 -4.58 4.74 21.74
CA GLU A 205 -5.33 3.53 21.36
C GLU A 205 -6.32 3.82 20.23
N SER A 206 -6.98 4.98 20.24
CA SER A 206 -7.94 5.34 19.20
C SER A 206 -7.27 5.50 17.82
N SER A 207 -6.11 6.17 17.74
CA SER A 207 -5.39 6.33 16.48
C SER A 207 -4.80 5.02 15.97
N THR A 208 -4.23 4.21 16.87
CA THR A 208 -3.72 2.87 16.58
C THR A 208 -4.83 1.95 16.07
N ARG A 209 -6.00 1.96 16.70
CA ARG A 209 -7.17 1.17 16.27
C ARG A 209 -7.63 1.57 14.87
N ARG A 210 -7.73 2.87 14.60
CA ARG A 210 -8.09 3.39 13.26
C ARG A 210 -7.09 2.93 12.20
N LEU A 211 -5.80 2.97 12.49
CA LEU A 211 -4.76 2.44 11.61
C LEU A 211 -5.01 0.97 11.32
N LEU A 212 -5.08 0.14 12.36
CA LEU A 212 -5.23 -1.32 12.24
C LEU A 212 -6.48 -1.73 11.48
N LEU A 213 -7.59 -1.01 11.64
CA LEU A 213 -8.81 -1.27 10.89
C LEU A 213 -8.75 -0.79 9.44
N SER A 214 -8.04 0.31 9.17
CA SER A 214 -7.92 0.87 7.81
C SER A 214 -6.92 0.15 6.93
N GLU A 215 -5.79 -0.27 7.52
CA GLU A 215 -4.71 -0.98 6.85
C GLU A 215 -3.90 -1.78 7.91
N PRO A 216 -4.33 -3.01 8.25
CA PRO A 216 -3.73 -3.82 9.32
C PRO A 216 -2.21 -4.01 9.14
N THR A 217 -1.78 -4.29 7.90
CA THR A 217 -0.39 -4.59 7.57
C THR A 217 0.54 -3.37 7.70
N ALA A 218 0.00 -2.14 7.64
CA ALA A 218 0.80 -0.93 7.84
C ALA A 218 1.32 -0.81 9.29
N ALA A 219 0.64 -1.40 10.28
CA ALA A 219 1.08 -1.37 11.67
C ALA A 219 2.46 -2.03 11.83
N SER A 220 2.70 -3.18 11.20
CA SER A 220 3.99 -3.87 11.24
C SER A 220 5.14 -3.03 10.67
N PHE A 221 4.89 -2.28 9.58
CA PHE A 221 5.87 -1.33 9.04
C PHE A 221 6.20 -0.22 10.05
N LEU A 222 5.20 0.40 10.67
CA LEU A 222 5.42 1.46 11.66
C LEU A 222 6.15 0.94 12.90
N VAL A 223 5.79 -0.25 13.38
CA VAL A 223 6.46 -0.90 14.52
C VAL A 223 7.91 -1.23 14.18
N ARG A 224 8.21 -1.70 12.96
CA ARG A 224 9.59 -1.98 12.52
C ARG A 224 10.48 -0.74 12.64
N ILE A 225 10.03 0.42 12.17
CA ILE A 225 10.83 1.66 12.24
C ILE A 225 10.94 2.22 13.66
N LEU A 226 9.92 2.02 14.51
CA LEU A 226 9.98 2.38 15.93
C LEU A 226 10.97 1.50 16.71
N LEU A 227 10.97 0.19 16.48
CA LEU A 227 11.92 -0.72 17.12
C LEU A 227 13.37 -0.41 16.73
N ARG A 228 13.63 0.01 15.48
CA ARG A 228 14.96 0.50 15.05
C ARG A 228 15.40 1.77 15.79
N ALA A 229 14.44 2.59 16.21
CA ALA A 229 14.65 3.79 17.00
C ALA A 229 14.67 3.53 18.53
N ASP A 230 14.59 2.27 18.95
CA ASP A 230 14.41 1.82 20.34
C ASP A 230 13.15 2.40 21.03
N GLU A 231 12.12 2.71 20.24
CA GLU A 231 10.85 3.25 20.72
C GLU A 231 9.84 2.13 21.02
N ARG A 232 9.99 1.53 22.20
CA ARG A 232 9.19 0.35 22.58
C ARG A 232 7.76 0.64 23.01
N GLU A 233 7.50 1.79 23.65
CA GLU A 233 6.16 2.08 24.20
C GLU A 233 5.07 2.16 23.12
N PRO A 234 5.24 2.91 22.00
CA PRO A 234 4.22 2.94 20.95
C PRO A 234 4.07 1.60 20.24
N ALA A 235 5.17 0.82 20.12
CA ALA A 235 5.14 -0.53 19.57
C ALA A 235 4.33 -1.51 20.44
N GLN A 236 4.49 -1.44 21.77
CA GLN A 236 3.71 -2.24 22.71
C GLN A 236 2.23 -1.87 22.68
N ARG A 237 1.91 -0.57 22.54
CA ARG A 237 0.54 -0.09 22.35
C ARG A 237 -0.09 -0.65 21.07
N ALA A 238 0.66 -0.67 19.97
CA ALA A 238 0.23 -1.28 18.71
C ALA A 238 -0.08 -2.77 18.88
N ARG A 239 0.83 -3.54 19.51
CA ARG A 239 0.62 -4.96 19.82
C ARG A 239 -0.63 -5.18 20.68
N HIS A 240 -0.78 -4.44 21.77
CA HIS A 240 -1.95 -4.58 22.65
C HIS A 240 -3.26 -4.28 21.91
N CYS A 241 -3.30 -3.19 21.15
CA CYS A 241 -4.48 -2.82 20.40
C CYS A 241 -4.84 -3.85 19.31
N ALA A 242 -3.84 -4.41 18.63
CA ALA A 242 -4.05 -5.48 17.65
C ALA A 242 -4.59 -6.76 18.28
N ALA A 243 -4.07 -7.15 19.45
CA ALA A 243 -4.57 -8.32 20.19
C ALA A 243 -6.04 -8.15 20.61
N VAL A 244 -6.40 -7.00 21.16
CA VAL A 244 -7.79 -6.68 21.53
C VAL A 244 -8.70 -6.69 20.29
N LEU A 245 -8.26 -6.09 19.18
CA LEU A 245 -9.02 -6.09 17.93
C LEU A 245 -9.22 -7.49 17.36
N ALA A 246 -8.18 -8.33 17.36
CA ALA A 246 -8.27 -9.70 16.86
C ALA A 246 -9.20 -10.56 17.73
N GLU A 247 -9.12 -10.43 19.06
CA GLU A 247 -10.01 -11.14 19.99
C GLU A 247 -11.47 -10.75 19.81
N GLN A 248 -11.74 -9.46 19.59
CA GLN A 248 -13.10 -8.94 19.39
C GLN A 248 -13.68 -9.26 18.02
N ASN A 249 -12.85 -9.61 17.04
CA ASN A 249 -13.27 -9.84 15.66
C ASN A 249 -12.62 -11.10 15.06
N PRO A 250 -12.86 -12.29 15.64
CA PRO A 250 -12.20 -13.54 15.26
C PRO A 250 -12.51 -13.98 13.82
N GLU A 251 -13.56 -13.42 13.19
CA GLU A 251 -13.98 -13.73 11.82
C GLU A 251 -13.03 -13.15 10.76
N PHE A 252 -12.23 -12.13 11.09
CA PHE A 252 -11.33 -11.48 10.13
C PHE A 252 -9.88 -11.92 10.32
N HIS A 253 -9.45 -12.88 9.50
CA HIS A 253 -8.10 -13.44 9.54
C HIS A 253 -7.00 -12.37 9.47
N VAL A 254 -7.21 -11.27 8.73
CA VAL A 254 -6.22 -10.18 8.60
C VAL A 254 -5.91 -9.50 9.94
N LEU A 255 -6.88 -9.39 10.86
CA LEU A 255 -6.68 -8.77 12.17
C LEU A 255 -5.87 -9.70 13.08
N SER A 256 -6.20 -10.99 13.08
CA SER A 256 -5.42 -12.02 13.78
C SER A 256 -3.98 -12.10 13.25
N ALA A 257 -3.80 -12.09 11.93
CA ALA A 257 -2.49 -12.08 11.29
C ALA A 257 -1.67 -10.84 11.69
N ALA A 258 -2.28 -9.65 11.71
CA ALA A 258 -1.62 -8.43 12.17
C ALA A 258 -1.22 -8.50 13.65
N SER A 259 -2.08 -9.03 14.52
CA SER A 259 -1.76 -9.24 15.94
C SER A 259 -0.54 -10.16 16.13
N LEU A 260 -0.54 -11.33 15.49
CA LEU A 260 0.54 -12.30 15.60
C LEU A 260 1.84 -11.79 14.96
N HIS A 261 1.76 -11.02 13.87
CA HIS A 261 2.92 -10.36 13.26
C HIS A 261 3.57 -9.38 14.24
N LEU A 262 2.78 -8.52 14.87
CA LEU A 262 3.29 -7.56 15.85
C LEU A 262 3.89 -8.26 17.08
N GLU A 263 3.25 -9.32 17.57
CA GLU A 263 3.79 -10.13 18.67
C GLU A 263 5.14 -10.75 18.30
N GLY A 264 5.22 -11.43 17.15
CA GLY A 264 6.46 -12.04 16.68
C GLY A 264 7.58 -11.03 16.45
N LEU A 265 7.26 -9.81 16.02
CA LEU A 265 8.23 -8.72 15.88
C LEU A 265 8.77 -8.22 17.23
N LEU A 266 7.90 -7.98 18.21
CA LEU A 266 8.32 -7.46 19.52
C LEU A 266 9.10 -8.49 20.32
N GLU A 267 8.68 -9.76 20.28
CA GLU A 267 9.30 -10.86 21.02
C GLU A 267 10.47 -11.51 20.25
N LYS A 268 10.72 -11.07 19.00
CA LYS A 268 11.65 -11.70 18.07
C LYS A 268 11.39 -13.20 17.87
N ASP A 269 10.12 -13.61 17.92
CA ASP A 269 9.71 -15.00 17.77
C ASP A 269 9.56 -15.36 16.28
N VAL A 270 10.65 -15.86 15.70
CA VAL A 270 10.66 -16.37 14.33
C VAL A 270 9.72 -17.56 14.13
N GLY A 271 9.50 -18.38 15.15
CA GLY A 271 8.61 -19.53 15.07
C GLY A 271 7.16 -19.09 14.88
N LEU A 272 6.74 -18.09 15.67
CA LEU A 272 5.41 -17.48 15.55
C LEU A 272 5.22 -16.85 14.17
N LEU A 273 6.18 -16.02 13.72
CA LEU A 273 6.10 -15.38 12.40
C LEU A 273 6.00 -16.41 11.26
N LYS A 274 6.75 -17.51 11.32
CA LYS A 274 6.67 -18.61 10.34
C LYS A 274 5.31 -19.31 10.35
N GLN A 275 4.68 -19.46 11.50
CA GLN A 275 3.35 -20.06 11.61
C GLN A 275 2.26 -19.13 11.05
N THR A 276 2.42 -17.82 11.16
CA THR A 276 1.48 -16.83 10.62
C THR A 276 1.67 -16.58 9.12
N ALA A 277 2.91 -16.66 8.60
CA ALA A 277 3.24 -16.40 7.21
C ALA A 277 2.80 -17.56 6.27
N THR A 278 1.49 -17.75 6.13
CA THR A 278 0.85 -18.81 5.34
C THR A 278 0.30 -18.31 4.01
N SER A 279 -0.16 -19.23 3.15
CA SER A 279 -0.83 -18.92 1.87
C SER A 279 -2.16 -18.17 2.02
N ASP A 280 -2.72 -18.11 3.23
CA ASP A 280 -3.99 -17.41 3.49
C ASP A 280 -3.78 -15.89 3.63
N CYS A 281 -2.53 -15.44 3.75
CA CYS A 281 -2.18 -14.02 3.71
C CYS A 281 -2.20 -13.49 2.28
N ASP A 282 -2.60 -12.23 2.11
CA ASP A 282 -2.37 -11.53 0.84
C ASP A 282 -0.86 -11.41 0.55
N ALA A 283 -0.51 -11.32 -0.73
CA ALA A 283 0.89 -11.34 -1.17
C ALA A 283 1.74 -10.25 -0.53
N TRP A 284 1.16 -9.07 -0.24
CA TRP A 284 1.87 -7.98 0.41
C TRP A 284 2.20 -8.30 1.88
N THR A 285 1.22 -8.80 2.63
CA THR A 285 1.40 -9.24 4.02
C THR A 285 2.40 -10.39 4.12
N LEU A 286 2.29 -11.39 3.24
CA LEU A 286 3.21 -12.53 3.18
C LEU A 286 4.65 -12.06 2.90
N ALA A 287 4.82 -11.11 1.98
CA ALA A 287 6.13 -10.54 1.65
C ALA A 287 6.76 -9.82 2.86
N LEU A 288 5.98 -8.99 3.55
CA LEU A 288 6.44 -8.22 4.71
C LEU A 288 6.87 -9.13 5.86
N MET A 289 6.08 -10.15 6.19
CA MET A 289 6.40 -11.13 7.23
C MET A 289 7.67 -11.92 6.89
N ASN A 290 7.81 -12.39 5.66
CA ASN A 290 9.02 -13.09 5.23
C ASN A 290 10.25 -12.19 5.24
N GLU A 291 10.09 -10.90 4.95
CA GLU A 291 11.18 -9.93 5.12
C GLU A 291 11.59 -9.80 6.60
N ASP A 292 10.64 -9.70 7.52
CA ASP A 292 10.93 -9.64 8.96
C ASP A 292 11.60 -10.90 9.50
N ILE A 293 11.12 -12.07 9.08
CA ILE A 293 11.75 -13.35 9.42
C ILE A 293 13.20 -13.37 8.89
N GLY A 294 13.42 -12.94 7.64
CA GLY A 294 14.74 -12.84 7.05
C GLY A 294 15.66 -11.91 7.83
N ASP A 295 15.16 -10.75 8.27
CA ASP A 295 15.92 -9.77 9.05
C ASP A 295 16.33 -10.34 10.42
N LEU A 296 15.42 -11.02 11.12
CA LEU A 296 15.71 -11.65 12.42
C LEU A 296 16.71 -12.81 12.30
N LEU A 297 16.53 -13.71 11.33
CA LEU A 297 17.45 -14.83 11.09
C LEU A 297 18.84 -14.35 10.65
N ALA A 298 18.93 -13.19 9.97
CA ALA A 298 20.20 -12.63 9.54
C ALA A 298 21.05 -12.09 10.69
N GLU A 299 20.50 -11.92 11.90
CA GLU A 299 21.27 -11.59 13.11
C GLU A 299 22.26 -12.72 13.48
N ASP A 300 21.95 -13.99 13.16
CA ASP A 300 22.84 -15.14 13.34
C ASP A 300 23.35 -15.70 12.00
N SER A 301 24.66 -15.57 11.76
CA SER A 301 25.35 -16.10 10.58
C SER A 301 25.10 -17.59 10.30
N ARG A 302 24.76 -18.41 11.32
CA ARG A 302 24.47 -19.84 11.17
C ARG A 302 23.12 -20.09 10.49
N GLU A 303 22.19 -19.16 10.62
CA GLU A 303 20.83 -19.26 10.08
C GLU A 303 20.70 -18.61 8.69
N PHE A 304 21.81 -18.12 8.13
CA PHE A 304 21.85 -17.38 6.88
C PHE A 304 21.16 -18.07 5.69
N ARG A 305 21.25 -19.41 5.59
CA ARG A 305 20.53 -20.15 4.53
C ARG A 305 19.02 -20.01 4.67
N GLN A 306 18.50 -20.04 5.90
CA GLN A 306 17.08 -19.83 6.15
C GLN A 306 16.70 -18.38 5.88
N ALA A 307 17.54 -17.41 6.31
CA ALA A 307 17.32 -16.00 6.00
C ALA A 307 17.21 -15.76 4.48
N CYS A 308 18.08 -16.36 3.67
CA CYS A 308 18.02 -16.27 2.21
C CYS A 308 16.70 -16.82 1.64
N ALA A 309 16.24 -17.99 2.11
CA ALA A 309 14.99 -18.58 1.64
C ALA A 309 13.77 -17.69 1.96
N HIS A 310 13.78 -17.02 3.11
CA HIS A 310 12.76 -16.05 3.47
C HIS A 310 12.84 -14.76 2.65
N TYR A 311 14.04 -14.22 2.41
CA TYR A 311 14.20 -13.09 1.49
C TYR A 311 13.77 -13.42 0.06
N GLU A 312 14.02 -14.64 -0.43
CA GLU A 312 13.55 -15.11 -1.73
C GLU A 312 12.01 -15.15 -1.82
N THR A 313 11.37 -15.65 -0.76
CA THR A 313 9.91 -15.65 -0.65
C THR A 313 9.38 -14.22 -0.59
N ALA A 314 9.99 -13.35 0.21
CA ALA A 314 9.63 -11.94 0.28
C ALA A 314 9.76 -11.22 -1.06
N MET A 315 10.86 -11.42 -1.79
CA MET A 315 11.07 -10.83 -3.12
C MET A 315 10.01 -11.27 -4.13
N ARG A 316 9.68 -12.57 -4.15
CA ARG A 316 8.65 -13.12 -5.04
C ARG A 316 7.27 -12.56 -4.69
N SER A 317 6.89 -12.62 -3.41
CA SER A 317 5.60 -12.12 -2.95
C SER A 317 5.47 -10.60 -3.10
N TYR A 318 6.55 -9.82 -2.98
CA TYR A 318 6.53 -8.40 -3.34
C TYR A 318 6.30 -8.18 -4.83
N ALA A 319 6.90 -8.99 -5.70
CA ALA A 319 6.67 -8.90 -7.14
C ALA A 319 5.24 -9.31 -7.52
N GLU A 320 4.70 -10.36 -6.90
CA GLU A 320 3.30 -10.79 -7.03
C GLU A 320 2.32 -9.72 -6.53
N ALA A 321 2.67 -9.04 -5.43
CA ALA A 321 1.98 -7.85 -4.93
C ALA A 321 2.32 -6.58 -5.73
N GLY A 322 2.87 -6.70 -6.95
CA GLY A 322 3.25 -5.65 -7.90
C GLY A 322 4.10 -4.50 -7.33
N SER A 323 4.98 -4.82 -6.38
CA SER A 323 6.00 -3.93 -5.83
C SER A 323 7.42 -4.32 -6.25
N PRO A 324 7.84 -4.03 -7.49
CA PRO A 324 9.23 -4.26 -7.92
C PRO A 324 10.23 -3.44 -7.09
N ARG A 325 9.81 -2.27 -6.56
CA ARG A 325 10.63 -1.45 -5.66
C ARG A 325 11.03 -2.25 -4.41
N ASP A 326 10.06 -2.82 -3.70
CA ASP A 326 10.31 -3.55 -2.46
C ASP A 326 11.04 -4.88 -2.71
N SER A 327 10.74 -5.55 -3.83
CA SER A 327 11.50 -6.73 -4.27
C SER A 327 12.99 -6.39 -4.48
N SER A 328 13.30 -5.29 -5.18
CA SER A 328 14.67 -4.79 -5.35
C SER A 328 15.33 -4.38 -4.04
N ARG A 329 14.58 -3.76 -3.13
CA ARG A 329 15.05 -3.36 -1.79
C ARG A 329 15.46 -4.57 -0.96
N VAL A 330 14.63 -5.62 -0.91
CA VAL A 330 14.95 -6.88 -0.21
C VAL A 330 16.14 -7.59 -0.86
N ARG A 331 16.21 -7.63 -2.20
CA ARG A 331 17.36 -8.19 -2.93
C ARG A 331 18.69 -7.55 -2.51
N SER A 332 18.68 -6.25 -2.16
CA SER A 332 19.87 -5.55 -1.70
C SER A 332 20.42 -6.09 -0.37
N LYS A 333 19.56 -6.68 0.49
CA LYS A 333 19.95 -7.30 1.77
C LYS A 333 20.76 -8.58 1.58
N LEU A 334 20.73 -9.19 0.41
CA LEU A 334 21.58 -10.34 0.07
C LEU A 334 23.03 -9.93 -0.24
N ARG A 335 23.32 -8.63 -0.47
CA ARG A 335 24.66 -8.16 -0.87
C ARG A 335 25.77 -8.29 0.17
N PRO A 336 25.58 -7.95 1.46
CA PRO A 336 26.64 -8.06 2.47
C PRO A 336 27.16 -9.50 2.61
N HIS A 337 26.38 -10.48 2.17
CA HIS A 337 26.65 -11.90 2.36
C HIS A 337 27.08 -12.62 1.06
N ASN A 338 27.10 -11.91 -0.07
CA ASN A 338 27.60 -12.39 -1.37
C ASN A 338 29.14 -12.45 -1.45
N THR A 339 29.86 -12.14 -0.37
CA THR A 339 31.32 -12.30 -0.28
C THR A 339 31.76 -13.74 0.05
N SER A 340 30.81 -14.64 0.33
CA SER A 340 31.09 -16.08 0.44
C SER A 340 30.85 -16.78 -0.91
N MET A 341 31.84 -17.55 -1.38
CA MET A 341 31.76 -18.43 -2.56
C MET A 341 30.55 -19.38 -2.57
N ALA A 342 29.87 -19.57 -1.42
CA ALA A 342 28.62 -20.31 -1.33
C ALA A 342 27.44 -19.63 -2.05
N ALA A 343 27.31 -18.30 -2.00
CA ALA A 343 26.20 -17.59 -2.63
C ALA A 343 26.26 -17.60 -4.17
N ALA A 344 27.48 -17.55 -4.73
CA ALA A 344 27.73 -17.67 -6.17
C ALA A 344 27.36 -19.05 -6.75
N ARG A 345 27.33 -20.10 -5.92
CA ARG A 345 26.92 -21.46 -6.33
C ARG A 345 25.40 -21.64 -6.41
N PHE A 346 24.64 -20.89 -5.62
CA PHE A 346 23.17 -20.97 -5.61
C PHE A 346 22.49 -20.00 -6.58
N TRP A 347 23.21 -18.99 -7.07
CA TRP A 347 22.69 -18.03 -8.05
C TRP A 347 23.58 -17.92 -9.31
N PRO A 348 23.59 -18.93 -10.20
CA PRO A 348 24.43 -18.90 -11.40
C PRO A 348 23.95 -17.91 -12.48
N ASN A 349 22.79 -17.24 -12.30
CA ASN A 349 22.14 -16.49 -13.38
C ASN A 349 21.42 -15.19 -12.96
N SER A 350 21.80 -14.52 -11.86
CA SER A 350 21.33 -13.13 -11.63
C SER A 350 22.06 -12.17 -12.56
N ARG A 351 21.64 -12.10 -13.82
CA ARG A 351 22.13 -11.14 -14.84
C ARG A 351 21.62 -9.72 -14.62
N ILE A 352 20.92 -9.45 -13.51
CA ILE A 352 20.37 -8.13 -13.18
C ILE A 352 21.26 -7.45 -12.11
N PRO A 353 21.80 -6.27 -12.42
CA PRO A 353 22.53 -5.42 -11.48
C PRO A 353 21.66 -5.06 -10.27
N VAL A 354 22.12 -5.41 -9.07
CA VAL A 354 21.45 -4.96 -7.84
C VAL A 354 21.87 -3.51 -7.59
N LEU A 355 20.93 -2.55 -7.58
CA LEU A 355 21.13 -1.13 -7.20
C LEU A 355 20.52 -0.82 -5.82
N THR A 356 21.12 0.10 -5.05
CA THR A 356 20.51 0.60 -3.78
C THR A 356 19.33 1.51 -4.09
N ASP A 357 18.45 1.82 -3.13
CA ASP A 357 17.29 2.71 -3.37
C ASP A 357 17.70 4.07 -3.96
N THR A 358 18.75 4.68 -3.41
CA THR A 358 19.32 5.92 -3.96
C THR A 358 19.89 5.72 -5.37
N GLU A 359 20.55 4.59 -5.64
CA GLU A 359 21.10 4.29 -6.97
C GLU A 359 20.00 3.99 -7.99
N TYR A 360 18.93 3.30 -7.58
CA TYR A 360 17.75 3.03 -8.41
C TYR A 360 17.05 4.35 -8.75
N ALA A 361 16.75 5.18 -7.75
CA ALA A 361 16.14 6.49 -7.97
C ALA A 361 17.01 7.39 -8.87
N VAL A 362 18.34 7.40 -8.67
CA VAL A 362 19.26 8.11 -9.58
C VAL A 362 19.20 7.50 -10.99
N ALA A 363 19.26 6.18 -11.14
CA ALA A 363 19.23 5.51 -12.44
C ALA A 363 17.92 5.76 -13.19
N GLU A 364 16.79 5.71 -12.50
CA GLU A 364 15.46 5.96 -13.04
C GLU A 364 15.30 7.41 -13.52
N LEU A 365 15.66 8.39 -12.68
CA LEU A 365 15.60 9.80 -13.06
C LEU A 365 16.53 10.10 -14.26
N VAL A 366 17.71 9.48 -14.28
CA VAL A 366 18.67 9.60 -15.39
C VAL A 366 18.13 8.94 -16.67
N ALA A 367 17.53 7.76 -16.57
CA ALA A 367 16.90 7.06 -17.69
C ALA A 367 15.67 7.81 -18.22
N GLY A 368 14.99 8.55 -17.36
CA GLY A 368 13.94 9.53 -17.70
C GLY A 368 14.44 10.81 -18.36
N GLY A 369 15.75 10.94 -18.61
CA GLY A 369 16.35 12.04 -19.36
C GLY A 369 16.78 13.26 -18.54
N LEU A 370 16.60 13.24 -17.22
CA LEU A 370 17.01 14.36 -16.37
C LEU A 370 18.53 14.49 -16.35
N THR A 371 19.06 15.68 -16.15
CA THR A 371 20.48 15.99 -15.94
C THR A 371 20.89 15.80 -14.46
N ASN A 372 22.20 15.71 -14.18
CA ASN A 372 22.67 15.58 -12.79
C ASN A 372 22.26 16.77 -11.90
N ALA A 373 22.07 17.97 -12.48
CA ALA A 373 21.59 19.14 -11.75
C ALA A 373 20.11 19.00 -11.35
N GLU A 374 19.29 18.48 -12.25
CA GLU A 374 17.86 18.25 -11.98
C GLU A 374 17.65 17.07 -11.04
N VAL A 375 18.42 15.99 -11.19
CA VAL A 375 18.42 14.85 -10.25
C VAL A 375 18.84 15.32 -8.85
N ALA A 376 19.91 16.12 -8.77
CA ALA A 376 20.36 16.73 -7.51
C ALA A 376 19.26 17.56 -6.85
N GLY A 377 18.57 18.41 -7.62
CA GLY A 377 17.43 19.19 -7.14
C GLY A 377 16.26 18.33 -6.66
N LYS A 378 15.91 17.26 -7.39
CA LYS A 378 14.79 16.37 -7.03
C LYS A 378 15.08 15.47 -5.83
N MET A 379 16.34 15.08 -5.61
CA MET A 379 16.72 14.18 -4.53
C MET A 379 17.36 14.91 -3.33
N PHE A 380 17.41 16.25 -3.36
CA PHE A 380 18.11 17.06 -2.35
C PHE A 380 19.58 16.64 -2.14
N LEU A 381 20.23 16.21 -3.22
CA LEU A 381 21.64 15.79 -3.25
C LEU A 381 22.51 16.85 -3.91
N SER A 382 23.81 16.82 -3.66
CA SER A 382 24.75 17.60 -4.47
C SER A 382 24.91 16.99 -5.87
N ARG A 383 25.20 17.81 -6.89
CA ARG A 383 25.55 17.31 -8.24
C ARG A 383 26.70 16.29 -8.21
N HIS A 384 27.63 16.47 -7.27
CA HIS A 384 28.77 15.58 -7.07
C HIS A 384 28.33 14.21 -6.52
N THR A 385 27.40 14.20 -5.56
CA THR A 385 26.81 12.97 -5.00
C THR A 385 26.07 12.19 -6.09
N VAL A 386 25.31 12.86 -6.95
CA VAL A 386 24.64 12.23 -8.10
C VAL A 386 25.66 11.61 -9.07
N ALA A 387 26.74 12.34 -9.41
CA ALA A 387 27.80 11.82 -10.27
C ALA A 387 28.52 10.60 -9.66
N PHE A 388 28.68 10.59 -8.34
CA PHE A 388 29.22 9.45 -7.60
C PHE A 388 28.32 8.22 -7.69
N HIS A 389 27.01 8.37 -7.44
CA HIS A 389 26.05 7.28 -7.62
C HIS A 389 26.04 6.78 -9.07
N LEU A 390 26.08 7.67 -10.07
CA LEU A 390 26.14 7.28 -11.47
C LEU A 390 27.35 6.43 -11.83
N ARG A 391 28.53 6.69 -11.27
CA ARG A 391 29.69 5.81 -11.48
C ARG A 391 29.46 4.41 -10.93
N LYS A 392 28.89 4.31 -9.72
CA LYS A 392 28.55 3.01 -9.13
C LYS A 392 27.49 2.28 -9.93
N ILE A 393 26.49 3.00 -10.43
CA ILE A 393 25.43 2.47 -11.29
C ILE A 393 26.02 1.94 -12.59
N PHE A 394 26.85 2.72 -13.29
CA PHE A 394 27.52 2.27 -14.52
C PHE A 394 28.33 0.99 -14.30
N GLN A 395 29.09 0.92 -13.21
CA GLN A 395 29.86 -0.27 -12.88
C GLN A 395 28.97 -1.49 -12.59
N LYS A 396 27.89 -1.29 -11.84
CA LYS A 396 26.95 -2.37 -11.49
C LYS A 396 26.17 -2.83 -12.71
N VAL A 397 25.71 -1.88 -13.52
CA VAL A 397 24.85 -2.11 -14.68
C VAL A 397 25.62 -2.60 -15.90
N GLY A 398 26.92 -2.34 -15.97
CA GLY A 398 27.73 -2.60 -17.15
C GLY A 398 27.54 -1.54 -18.25
N ALA A 399 26.84 -0.45 -17.96
CA ALA A 399 26.66 0.67 -18.89
C ALA A 399 27.93 1.53 -18.95
N LYS A 400 28.38 1.86 -20.15
CA LYS A 400 29.56 2.72 -20.41
C LYS A 400 29.17 4.18 -20.62
N SER A 401 27.88 4.46 -20.82
CA SER A 401 27.38 5.81 -21.04
C SER A 401 26.00 6.01 -20.43
N ARG A 402 25.60 7.28 -20.28
CA ARG A 402 24.26 7.66 -19.82
C ARG A 402 23.16 7.14 -20.76
N ILE A 403 23.42 7.18 -22.07
CA ILE A 403 22.48 6.70 -23.09
C ILE A 403 22.33 5.18 -22.99
N GLU A 404 23.45 4.48 -22.85
CA GLU A 404 23.45 3.03 -22.66
C GLU A 404 22.76 2.64 -21.35
N LEU A 405 22.98 3.38 -20.26
CA LEU A 405 22.23 3.22 -19.02
C LEU A 405 20.73 3.38 -19.28
N ALA A 406 20.29 4.42 -19.98
CA ALA A 406 18.86 4.63 -20.25
C ALA A 406 18.22 3.49 -21.07
N VAL A 407 18.93 2.95 -22.07
CA VAL A 407 18.45 1.82 -22.88
C VAL A 407 18.41 0.53 -22.05
N MET A 408 19.48 0.22 -21.33
CA MET A 408 19.56 -0.96 -20.46
C MET A 408 18.54 -0.88 -19.33
N TRP A 409 18.32 0.31 -18.77
CA TRP A 409 17.36 0.53 -17.68
C TRP A 409 15.93 0.20 -18.12
N LYS A 410 15.52 0.65 -19.32
CA LYS A 410 14.21 0.27 -19.88
C LYS A 410 14.06 -1.24 -20.05
N GLN A 411 15.11 -1.91 -20.51
CA GLN A 411 15.10 -3.37 -20.69
C GLN A 411 15.12 -4.13 -19.36
N LEU A 412 15.79 -3.60 -18.34
CA LEU A 412 15.85 -4.19 -17.00
C LEU A 412 14.50 -4.07 -16.28
N VAL A 413 13.89 -2.89 -16.32
CA VAL A 413 12.54 -2.66 -15.78
C VAL A 413 11.50 -3.52 -16.51
N ALA A 414 11.61 -3.65 -17.84
CA ALA A 414 10.74 -4.52 -18.63
C ALA A 414 10.94 -6.02 -18.39
N ARG A 415 12.09 -6.45 -17.81
CA ARG A 415 12.36 -7.86 -17.44
C ARG A 415 11.96 -8.19 -16.00
N GLU A 416 11.81 -7.18 -15.13
CA GLU A 416 11.29 -7.35 -13.77
C GLU A 416 9.75 -7.33 -13.72
N GLY A 417 9.08 -6.88 -14.78
CA GLY A 417 7.64 -7.08 -15.01
C GLY A 417 7.40 -8.24 -15.99
N LEU A 418 6.61 -9.23 -15.60
CA LEU A 418 6.21 -10.34 -16.48
C LEU A 418 5.48 -9.79 -17.72
N ASP A 419 6.02 -10.13 -18.88
CA ASP A 419 5.48 -10.10 -20.25
C ASP A 419 4.07 -9.51 -20.42
N VAL A 420 4.00 -8.24 -20.80
CA VAL A 420 2.76 -7.61 -21.28
C VAL A 420 2.91 -7.34 -22.78
N ALA A 421 1.98 -7.93 -23.53
CA ALA A 421 1.68 -7.74 -24.94
C ALA A 421 2.50 -8.57 -25.95
N GLY A 422 1.79 -9.52 -26.55
CA GLY A 422 2.18 -10.14 -27.81
C GLY A 422 2.40 -9.10 -28.90
N GLY A 423 3.50 -9.27 -29.61
CA GLY A 423 3.72 -8.73 -30.94
C GLY A 423 4.23 -9.87 -31.81
N GLU A 424 3.46 -10.22 -32.84
CA GLU A 424 3.86 -11.17 -33.86
C GLU A 424 5.27 -10.84 -34.40
N PRO A 425 6.09 -11.85 -34.72
CA PRO A 425 7.36 -11.61 -35.37
C PRO A 425 7.11 -11.11 -36.79
N LEU A 426 7.73 -9.97 -37.12
CA LEU A 426 7.92 -9.53 -38.49
C LEU A 426 8.53 -10.69 -39.29
N THR A 427 7.72 -11.28 -40.15
CA THR A 427 8.14 -12.20 -41.18
C THR A 427 9.03 -11.42 -42.15
N GLN A 428 10.34 -11.70 -42.08
CA GLN A 428 11.19 -11.56 -43.24
C GLN A 428 10.85 -12.72 -44.17
N VAL A 429 10.23 -12.41 -45.31
CA VAL A 429 10.33 -13.25 -46.51
C VAL A 429 10.75 -12.36 -47.66
N SER A 430 11.81 -12.84 -48.30
CA SER A 430 12.47 -12.41 -49.52
C SER A 430 11.55 -12.08 -50.68
#